data_AF-A0A351UR18-F1
#
_entry.id   AF-A0A351UR18-F1
#
_cell.length_a   1.000
_cell.length_b   1.000
_cell.length_c   1.000
_cell.angle_alpha   90.00
_cell.angle_beta   90.00
_cell.angle_gamma   90.00
#
_symmetry.space_group_name_H-M   'P 1'
#
loop_
_entity.id
_entity.type
_entity.pdbx_description
1 polymer ?
#
loop_
_entity_poly.entity_id
_entity_poly.type
_entity_poly.pdbx_seq_one_letter_code
_entity_poly.pdbx_strand_id
1 'polypeptide(L)'
;MLQNNFFCIGFGAIVGVGWAVSINSWMSGSGGPLPAATGYLVAMVLMVPIALCYCELCTMLPVSGGGMAYAFRAFGDRIAFLSGWATFGAFITIIPWEV
;
A
#
# COMPACT_ATOMS: atom_id res chain seq x y z
N MET A 1 -14.95 -7.08 21.14
CA MET A 1 -13.87 -8.06 20.95
C MET A 1 -13.40 -8.20 19.50
N LEU A 2 -14.27 -8.09 18.48
CA LEU A 2 -13.84 -8.24 17.07
C LEU A 2 -13.01 -7.06 16.51
N GLN A 3 -13.23 -5.82 17.00
CA GLN A 3 -12.54 -4.61 16.51
C GLN A 3 -11.01 -4.72 16.59
N ASN A 4 -10.47 -5.25 17.71
CA ASN A 4 -9.02 -5.38 17.88
C ASN A 4 -8.42 -6.40 16.90
N ASN A 5 -9.14 -7.47 16.55
CA ASN A 5 -8.62 -8.49 15.64
C ASN A 5 -8.47 -7.93 14.21
N PHE A 6 -9.43 -7.13 13.75
CA PHE A 6 -9.33 -6.46 12.45
C PHE A 6 -8.20 -5.43 12.41
N PHE A 7 -7.99 -4.70 13.51
CA PHE A 7 -6.86 -3.79 13.63
C PHE A 7 -5.52 -4.52 13.56
N CYS A 8 -5.35 -5.62 14.30
CA CYS A 8 -4.11 -6.41 14.28
C CYS A 8 -3.80 -6.98 12.88
N ILE A 9 -4.82 -7.49 12.18
CA ILE A 9 -4.65 -8.00 10.81
C ILE A 9 -4.28 -6.88 9.85
N GLY A 10 -4.99 -5.73 9.90
CA GLY A 10 -4.71 -4.58 9.03
C GLY A 10 -3.33 -3.98 9.29
N PHE A 11 -2.95 -3.82 10.55
CA PHE A 11 -1.64 -3.30 10.93
C PHE A 11 -0.51 -4.24 10.51
N GLY A 12 -0.66 -5.55 10.75
CA GLY A 12 0.31 -6.56 10.33
C GLY A 12 0.47 -6.67 8.81
N ALA A 13 -0.57 -6.39 8.04
CA ALA A 13 -0.51 -6.38 6.57
C ALA A 13 0.20 -5.13 6.00
N ILE A 14 0.28 -4.03 6.76
CA ILE A 14 0.91 -2.77 6.31
C ILE A 14 2.38 -2.69 6.73
N VAL A 15 2.71 -3.18 7.92
CA VAL A 15 4.05 -3.06 8.50
C VAL A 15 4.93 -4.24 8.09
N GLY A 16 5.71 -4.06 7.03
CA GLY A 16 6.73 -5.02 6.57
C GLY A 16 8.18 -4.63 6.95
N VAL A 17 9.16 -5.38 6.44
CA VAL A 17 10.61 -5.15 6.71
C VAL A 17 11.21 -4.04 5.84
N GLY A 18 10.58 -3.70 4.72
CA GLY A 18 11.13 -2.76 3.72
C GLY A 18 11.44 -1.35 4.23
N TRP A 19 10.67 -0.82 5.19
CA TRP A 19 10.95 0.51 5.75
C TRP A 19 12.19 0.50 6.66
N ALA A 20 12.43 -0.60 7.38
CA ALA A 20 13.58 -0.73 8.27
C ALA A 20 14.90 -0.84 7.48
N VAL A 21 14.89 -1.48 6.32
CA VAL A 21 16.09 -1.62 5.46
C VAL A 21 16.37 -0.33 4.67
N SER A 22 15.33 0.38 4.25
CA SER A 22 15.47 1.63 3.49
C SER A 22 15.87 2.83 4.34
N ILE A 23 15.65 2.82 5.65
CA ILE A 23 15.93 3.98 6.51
C ILE A 23 17.42 4.37 6.54
N ASN A 24 18.34 3.39 6.47
CA ASN A 24 19.77 3.67 6.54
C ASN A 24 20.30 4.37 5.29
N SER A 25 19.88 3.91 4.10
CA SER A 25 20.23 4.55 2.83
C SER A 25 19.56 5.92 2.69
N TRP A 26 18.32 6.06 3.14
CA TRP A 26 17.57 7.32 3.08
C TRP A 26 18.16 8.38 4.02
N MET A 27 18.52 7.99 5.24
CA MET A 27 19.15 8.89 6.21
C MET A 27 20.52 9.39 5.74
N SER A 28 21.30 8.54 5.07
CA SER A 28 22.57 8.93 4.44
C SER A 28 22.35 9.85 3.23
N GLY A 29 21.36 9.56 2.37
CA GLY A 29 21.07 10.32 1.16
C GLY A 29 20.36 11.65 1.37
N SER A 30 19.57 11.81 2.43
CA SER A 30 18.78 13.02 2.70
C SER A 30 19.50 14.07 3.57
N GLY A 31 20.74 13.81 4.02
CA GLY A 31 21.51 14.78 4.79
C GLY A 31 21.17 14.81 6.28
N GLY A 32 20.57 13.76 6.83
CA GLY A 32 20.38 13.57 8.26
C GLY A 32 19.02 12.99 8.68
N PRO A 33 18.80 12.81 10.00
CA PRO A 33 17.58 12.18 10.53
C PRO A 33 16.30 13.01 10.33
N LEU A 34 16.41 14.34 10.41
CA LEU A 34 15.27 15.25 10.28
C LEU A 34 14.60 15.18 8.89
N PRO A 35 15.34 15.33 7.77
CA PRO A 35 14.73 15.26 6.44
C PRO A 35 14.19 13.86 6.11
N ALA A 36 14.87 12.80 6.54
CA ALA A 36 14.37 11.43 6.38
C ALA A 36 13.03 11.21 7.12
N ALA A 37 12.93 11.64 8.39
CA ALA A 37 11.70 11.55 9.17
C ALA A 37 10.55 12.34 8.54
N THR A 38 10.80 13.56 8.05
CA THR A 38 9.76 14.35 7.36
C THR A 38 9.29 13.68 6.07
N GLY A 39 10.18 13.02 5.33
CA GLY A 39 9.82 12.28 4.12
C GLY A 39 8.85 11.13 4.39
N TYR A 40 9.13 10.30 5.41
CA TYR A 40 8.22 9.24 5.83
C TYR A 40 6.89 9.78 6.35
N LEU A 41 6.91 10.90 7.08
CA LEU A 41 5.69 11.52 7.61
C LEU A 41 4.77 12.02 6.48
N VAL A 42 5.35 12.69 5.48
CA VAL A 42 4.61 13.11 4.28
C VAL A 42 4.06 11.91 3.52
N ALA A 43 4.85 10.85 3.35
CA ALA A 43 4.39 9.62 2.71
C ALA A 43 3.21 8.98 3.47
N MET A 44 3.26 8.93 4.80
CA MET A 44 2.15 8.44 5.62
C MET A 44 0.88 9.28 5.44
N VAL A 45 0.99 10.61 5.44
CA VAL A 45 -0.16 11.50 5.24
C VAL A 45 -0.78 11.32 3.86
N LEU A 46 0.04 11.14 2.81
CA LEU A 46 -0.43 10.90 1.45
C LEU A 46 -1.15 9.55 1.28
N MET A 47 -0.82 8.55 2.09
CA MET A 47 -1.51 7.25 2.05
C MET A 47 -2.91 7.27 2.66
N VAL A 48 -3.20 8.21 3.57
CA VAL A 48 -4.53 8.33 4.22
C VAL A 48 -5.67 8.56 3.20
N PRO A 49 -5.63 9.56 2.29
CA PRO A 49 -6.70 9.75 1.32
C PRO A 49 -6.84 8.56 0.37
N ILE A 50 -5.74 7.89 0.02
CA ILE A 50 -5.77 6.69 -0.83
C ILE A 50 -6.53 5.57 -0.12
N ALA A 51 -6.25 5.34 1.16
CA ALA A 51 -6.94 4.35 1.97
C ALA A 51 -8.43 4.65 2.12
N LEU A 52 -8.81 5.92 2.31
CA LEU A 52 -10.22 6.34 2.40
C LEU A 52 -10.98 6.07 1.10
N CYS A 53 -10.42 6.44 -0.05
CA CYS A 53 -11.02 6.15 -1.36
C CYS A 53 -11.21 4.64 -1.56
N TYR A 54 -10.25 3.83 -1.13
CA TYR A 54 -10.35 2.37 -1.24
C TYR A 54 -11.41 1.79 -0.30
N CYS A 55 -11.57 2.36 0.91
CA CYS A 55 -12.65 1.98 1.82
C CYS A 55 -14.04 2.26 1.24
N GLU A 56 -14.24 3.42 0.59
CA GLU A 56 -15.51 3.74 -0.09
C GLU A 56 -15.79 2.79 -1.27
N LEU A 57 -14.74 2.41 -2.00
CA LEU A 57 -14.88 1.52 -3.14
C LEU A 57 -15.17 0.07 -2.72
N CYS A 58 -14.52 -0.40 -1.64
CA CYS A 58 -14.80 -1.70 -1.03
C CYS A 58 -16.25 -1.84 -0.55
N THR A 59 -16.86 -0.77 -0.04
CA THR A 59 -18.27 -0.81 0.42
C THR A 59 -19.25 -0.73 -0.74
N MET A 60 -18.92 -0.03 -1.83
CA MET A 60 -19.76 0.10 -3.02
C MET A 60 -19.74 -1.15 -3.92
N LEU A 61 -18.59 -1.84 -4.00
CA LEU A 61 -18.39 -3.00 -4.86
C LEU A 61 -17.83 -4.17 -4.03
N PRO A 62 -18.69 -5.00 -3.39
CA PRO A 62 -18.25 -6.15 -2.60
C PRO A 62 -17.88 -7.33 -3.52
N VAL A 63 -16.89 -7.13 -4.40
CA VAL A 63 -16.40 -8.13 -5.36
C VAL A 63 -15.04 -8.66 -4.92
N SER A 64 -14.87 -9.97 -4.97
CA SER A 64 -13.61 -10.65 -4.65
C SER A 64 -12.62 -10.49 -5.82
N GLY A 65 -11.92 -9.35 -5.87
CA GLY A 65 -10.93 -9.08 -6.92
C GLY A 65 -10.08 -7.82 -6.76
N GLY A 66 -10.29 -7.03 -5.70
CA GLY A 66 -9.47 -5.86 -5.36
C GLY A 66 -9.38 -4.83 -6.50
N GLY A 67 -8.20 -4.21 -6.65
CA GLY A 67 -7.98 -3.09 -7.58
C GLY A 67 -8.27 -3.42 -9.04
N MET A 68 -8.02 -4.65 -9.47
CA MET A 68 -8.35 -5.11 -10.82
C MET A 68 -9.86 -5.11 -11.07
N ALA A 69 -10.66 -5.61 -10.11
CA ALA A 69 -12.11 -5.64 -10.24
C ALA A 69 -12.73 -4.24 -10.19
N TYR A 70 -12.14 -3.35 -9.38
CA TYR A 70 -12.51 -1.93 -9.34
C TYR A 70 -12.20 -1.21 -10.65
N ALA A 71 -11.00 -1.42 -11.21
CA ALA A 71 -10.59 -0.88 -12.49
C ALA A 71 -11.44 -1.41 -13.65
N PHE A 72 -11.82 -2.70 -13.61
CA PHE A 72 -12.71 -3.31 -14.59
C PHE A 72 -14.09 -2.66 -14.60
N ARG A 73 -14.67 -2.42 -13.41
CA ARG A 73 -15.98 -1.75 -13.28
C ARG A 73 -15.97 -0.31 -13.77
N ALA A 74 -14.88 0.43 -13.60
CA ALA A 74 -14.79 1.84 -13.96
C ALA A 74 -14.34 2.10 -15.41
N PHE A 75 -13.41 1.31 -15.93
CA PHE A 75 -12.69 1.62 -17.17
C PHE A 75 -12.64 0.48 -18.21
N GLY A 76 -13.20 -0.69 -17.89
CA GLY A 76 -13.23 -1.86 -18.77
C GLY A 76 -11.92 -2.67 -18.82
N ASP A 77 -11.83 -3.60 -19.76
CA ASP A 77 -10.81 -4.67 -19.79
C ASP A 77 -9.36 -4.19 -19.84
N ARG A 78 -9.05 -3.17 -20.67
CA ARG A 78 -7.65 -2.76 -20.91
C ARG A 78 -6.98 -2.20 -19.67
N ILE A 79 -7.71 -1.39 -18.89
CA ILE A 79 -7.19 -0.76 -17.68
C ILE A 79 -7.22 -1.76 -16.51
N ALA A 80 -8.18 -2.68 -16.49
CA ALA A 80 -8.19 -3.80 -15.54
C ALA A 80 -6.96 -4.70 -15.70
N PHE A 81 -6.60 -5.04 -16.93
CA PHE A 81 -5.40 -5.84 -17.21
C PHE A 81 -4.13 -5.15 -16.73
N LEU A 82 -3.99 -3.85 -17.00
CA LEU A 82 -2.84 -3.07 -16.54
C LEU A 82 -2.78 -2.99 -15.00
N SER A 83 -3.91 -2.77 -14.34
CA SER A 83 -4.00 -2.77 -12.88
C SER A 83 -3.60 -4.12 -12.27
N GLY A 84 -4.03 -5.24 -12.87
CA GLY A 84 -3.62 -6.58 -12.46
C GLY A 84 -2.12 -6.81 -12.62
N TRP A 85 -1.54 -6.41 -13.76
CA TRP A 85 -0.09 -6.51 -13.99
C TRP A 85 0.73 -5.63 -13.05
N ALA A 86 0.26 -4.41 -12.76
CA ALA A 86 0.90 -3.53 -11.79
C ALA A 86 0.89 -4.14 -10.38
N THR A 87 -0.24 -4.73 -9.98
CA THR A 87 -0.38 -5.42 -8.69
C THR A 87 0.54 -6.63 -8.61
N PHE A 88 0.63 -7.44 -9.68
CA PHE A 88 1.56 -8.56 -9.77
C PHE A 88 3.02 -8.10 -9.66
N GLY A 89 3.38 -7.01 -10.37
CA GLY A 89 4.70 -6.39 -10.25
C GLY A 89 5.03 -5.95 -8.82
N ALA A 90 4.07 -5.33 -8.13
CA ALA A 90 4.24 -4.93 -6.73
C ALA A 90 4.54 -6.15 -5.83
N PHE A 91 3.81 -7.26 -5.99
CA PHE A 91 4.08 -8.49 -5.25
C PHE A 91 5.44 -9.12 -5.60
N ILE A 92 5.85 -9.12 -6.87
CA ILE A 92 7.19 -9.59 -7.24
C ILE A 92 8.26 -8.73 -6.56
N THR A 93 8.08 -7.41 -6.52
CA THR A 93 9.06 -6.52 -5.89
C THR A 93 9.12 -6.66 -4.39
N ILE A 94 8.04 -7.09 -3.71
CA ILE A 94 8.00 -7.21 -2.25
C ILE A 94 8.58 -8.53 -1.74
N ILE A 95 8.47 -9.63 -2.51
CA ILE A 95 8.98 -10.96 -2.12
C ILE A 95 10.44 -10.94 -1.65
N PRO A 96 11.40 -10.26 -2.31
CA PRO A 96 12.78 -10.17 -1.84
C PRO A 96 12.96 -9.48 -0.49
N TRP A 97 11.98 -8.68 -0.05
CA TRP A 97 12.03 -7.93 1.21
C TRP A 97 11.38 -8.65 2.39
N GLU A 98 10.62 -9.72 2.15
CA GLU A 98 9.89 -10.46 3.20
C GLU A 98 10.66 -11.67 3.74
N VAL A 99 11.98 -11.54 3.92
CA VAL A 99 12.85 -12.58 4.53
C VAL A 99 13.33 -12.14 5.92
#